data_AF-A0A7X1FZ98-F1
#
_entry.id   AF-A0A7X1FZ98-F1
#
_cell.length_a   1.000
_cell.length_b   1.000
_cell.length_c   1.000
_cell.angle_alpha   90.00
_cell.angle_beta   90.00
_cell.angle_gamma   90.00
#
_symmetry.space_group_name_H-M   'P 1'
#
loop_
_entity.id
_entity.type
_entity.pdbx_description
1 polymer ?
#
loop_
_entity_poly.entity_id
_entity_poly.type
_entity_poly.pdbx_seq_one_letter_code
_entity_poly.pdbx_strand_id
1 'polypeptide(L)' 'MNRTPSPPITPEMAAHIRFLVKVRKLYQHQVAALLGLNQGRVSEVMRDRRYPNVPPAQGAFPF' A
#
# COMPACT_ATOMS: atom_id res chain seq x y z
N MET A 1 -5.79 -24.83 10.91
CA MET A 1 -6.09 -23.72 9.99
C MET A 1 -4.76 -23.12 9.55
N ASN A 2 -4.29 -23.43 8.33
CA ASN A 2 -3.05 -22.85 7.81
C ASN A 2 -3.29 -21.37 7.55
N ARG A 3 -2.72 -20.51 8.38
CA ARG A 3 -2.74 -19.06 8.17
C ARG A 3 -1.72 -18.76 7.07
N THR A 4 -2.18 -18.45 5.87
CA THR A 4 -1.28 -17.96 4.82
C THR A 4 -0.81 -16.56 5.24
N PRO A 5 0.50 -16.35 5.47
CA PRO A 5 1.00 -15.03 5.81
C PRO A 5 0.76 -14.07 4.63
N SER A 6 0.32 -12.85 4.93
CA SER A 6 0.16 -11.83 3.89
C SER A 6 1.51 -11.54 3.21
N PRO A 7 1.54 -11.35 1.88
CA PRO A 7 2.78 -11.11 1.15
C PRO A 7 3.53 -9.90 1.71
N PRO A 8 4.85 -9.93 1.92
CA PRO A 8 5.60 -8.82 2.49
C PRO A 8 5.39 -7.53 1.66
N ILE A 9 5.26 -6.39 2.35
CA ILE A 9 5.26 -5.08 1.68
C ILE A 9 6.68 -4.84 1.20
N THR A 10 6.85 -4.58 -0.09
CA THR A 10 8.11 -4.15 -0.69
C THR A 10 8.15 -2.61 -0.79
N PRO A 11 9.31 -1.99 -1.04
CA PRO A 11 9.39 -0.55 -1.32
C PRO A 11 8.45 -0.12 -2.45
N GLU A 12 8.37 -0.90 -3.52
CA GLU A 12 7.53 -0.62 -4.69
C GLU A 12 6.04 -0.65 -4.31
N MET A 13 5.64 -1.62 -3.49
CA MET A 13 4.27 -1.70 -2.99
C MET A 13 3.95 -0.55 -2.03
N ALA A 14 4.91 -0.11 -1.20
CA ALA A 14 4.74 1.07 -0.36
C ALA A 14 4.58 2.35 -1.20
N ALA A 15 5.37 2.51 -2.26
CA ALA A 15 5.23 3.61 -3.22
C ALA A 15 3.84 3.60 -3.89
N HIS A 16 3.37 2.43 -4.30
CA HIS A 16 2.06 2.23 -4.92
C HIS A 16 0.91 2.56 -3.95
N ILE A 17 0.98 2.08 -2.71
CA ILE A 17 0.02 2.41 -1.64
C ILE A 17 -0.07 3.93 -1.44
N ARG A 18 1.09 4.59 -1.33
CA ARG A 18 1.15 6.06 -1.15
C ARG A 18 0.56 6.78 -2.35
N PHE A 19 0.77 6.30 -3.57
CA PHE A 19 0.16 6.86 -4.78
C PHE A 19 -1.37 6.76 -4.73
N LEU A 20 -1.92 5.57 -4.46
CA LEU A 20 -3.36 5.36 -4.41
C LEU A 20 -4.05 6.21 -3.33
N VAL A 21 -3.43 6.36 -2.16
CA VAL A 21 -4.01 7.18 -1.08
C VAL A 21 -3.80 8.67 -1.31
N LYS A 22 -2.56 9.11 -1.58
CA LYS A 22 -2.24 10.55 -1.62
C LYS A 22 -2.60 11.22 -2.95
N VAL A 23 -2.45 10.50 -4.07
CA VAL A 23 -2.67 11.05 -5.42
C VAL A 23 -4.07 10.69 -5.92
N ARG A 24 -4.45 9.41 -5.87
CA ARG A 24 -5.80 8.96 -6.30
C ARG A 24 -6.90 9.19 -5.26
N LYS A 25 -6.56 9.62 -4.05
CA LYS A 25 -7.49 9.93 -2.94
C LYS A 25 -8.39 8.76 -2.53
N LEU A 26 -7.94 7.52 -2.74
CA LEU A 26 -8.67 6.34 -2.26
C LEU A 26 -8.56 6.20 -0.75
N TYR A 27 -9.62 5.67 -0.13
CA TYR A 27 -9.59 5.31 1.28
C TYR A 27 -8.71 4.06 1.50
N GLN A 28 -8.09 3.95 2.67
CA GLN A 28 -7.17 2.84 2.97
C GLN A 28 -7.82 1.44 2.82
N HIS A 29 -9.12 1.32 3.10
CA HIS A 29 -9.85 0.06 2.94
C HIS A 29 -10.07 -0.30 1.45
N GLN A 30 -10.29 0.69 0.58
CA GLN A 30 -10.38 0.47 -0.86
C GLN A 30 -9.03 0.03 -1.44
N VAL A 31 -7.93 0.66 -0.99
CA VAL A 31 -6.56 0.28 -1.37
C VAL A 31 -6.24 -1.14 -0.91
N ALA A 32 -6.65 -1.50 0.30
CA ALA A 32 -6.48 -2.84 0.86
C ALA A 32 -7.20 -3.89 0.00
N ALA A 33 -8.45 -3.64 -0.39
CA ALA A 33 -9.21 -4.52 -1.27
C ALA A 33 -8.57 -4.62 -2.66
N LEU A 34 -8.15 -3.49 -3.26
CA LEU A 34 -7.55 -3.43 -4.59
C LEU A 34 -6.24 -4.24 -4.66
N LEU A 35 -5.43 -4.20 -3.60
CA LEU A 35 -4.12 -4.86 -3.55
C LEU A 35 -4.16 -6.24 -2.87
N GLY A 36 -5.33 -6.72 -2.43
CA GLY A 36 -5.45 -7.97 -1.66
C GLY A 36 -4.66 -7.96 -0.34
N LEU A 37 -4.56 -6.80 0.31
CA LEU A 37 -3.80 -6.58 1.54
C LEU A 37 -4.70 -6.43 2.75
N ASN A 38 -4.14 -6.70 3.93
CA ASN A 38 -4.77 -6.29 5.17
C ASN A 38 -4.69 -4.75 5.31
N GLN A 39 -5.82 -4.11 5.64
CA GLN A 39 -5.89 -2.65 5.83
C GLN A 39 -4.84 -2.12 6.82
N GLY A 40 -4.53 -2.89 7.87
CA GLY A 40 -3.47 -2.53 8.82
C GLY A 40 -2.12 -2.24 8.15
N ARG A 41 -1.77 -2.97 7.09
CA ARG A 41 -0.51 -2.78 6.35
C ARG A 41 -0.49 -1.51 5.53
N VAL A 42 -1.62 -1.18 4.91
CA VAL A 42 -1.80 0.12 4.25
C VAL A 42 -1.59 1.25 5.26
N SER A 43 -2.12 1.08 6.48
CA SER A 43 -1.97 2.03 7.58
C SER A 43 -0.52 2.16 8.06
N GLU A 44 0.23 1.06 8.16
CA GLU A 44 1.66 1.09 8.52
C GLU A 44 2.49 1.90 7.52
N VAL A 45 2.24 1.74 6.22
CA VAL A 45 2.89 2.52 5.16
C VAL A 45 2.50 4.00 5.28
N MET A 46 1.21 4.30 5.44
CA MET A 46 0.72 5.68 5.52
C MET A 46 1.14 6.43 6.79
N ARG A 47 1.51 5.71 7.86
CA ARG A 47 2.08 6.26 9.10
C ARG A 47 3.61 6.20 9.15
N ASP A 48 4.24 5.94 8.02
CA ASP A 48 5.70 5.89 7.88
C ASP A 48 6.40 4.83 8.77
N ARG A 49 5.66 3.85 9.31
CA ARG A 49 6.22 2.71 10.05
C ARG A 49 6.90 1.69 9.12
N ARG A 50 6.57 1.74 7.83
CA ARG A 50 7.16 0.90 6.77
C ARG A 50 7.58 1.81 5.62
N TYR A 51 8.86 1.72 5.26
CA TYR A 51 9.45 2.47 4.13
C TYR A 51 9.15 3.98 4.19
N PRO A 52 9.59 4.69 5.26
CA PRO A 52 9.30 6.13 5.47
C PRO A 52 9.84 7.02 4.34
N ASN A 53 11.01 6.66 3.80
CA ASN A 53 11.72 7.45 2.79
C ASN A 53 11.29 7.15 1.36
N VAL A 54 10.33 6.23 1.16
CA VAL A 54 9.86 5.88 -0.18
C VAL A 54 8.74 6.85 -0.59
N PRO A 55 8.94 7.65 -1.65
CA PRO A 55 7.91 8.57 -2.13
C PRO A 55 6.75 7.80 -2.78
N PRO A 56 5.59 8.45 -2.98
CA PRO A 56 4.54 7.90 -3.85
C PRO A 56 5.11 7.56 -5.23
N ALA A 57 4.65 6.44 -5.79
CA ALA A 57 5.06 6.02 -7.13
C ALA A 57 4.66 7.11 -8.16
N GLN A 58 5.54 7.37 -9.13
CA GLN A 58 5.36 8.41 -10.15
C GLN A 58 5.05 7.78 -11.50
N GLY A 59 4.16 8.42 -12.29
CA GLY A 59 3.78 7.97 -13.63
C GLY A 59 2.39 7.36 -13.74
N ALA A 60 2.03 6.93 -14.96
CA ALA A 60 0.80 6.22 -15.25
C ALA A 60 1.01 4.72 -15.00
N PHE A 61 0.41 4.18 -13.94
CA PHE A 61 0.40 2.73 -13.69
C PHE A 61 -0.73 2.10 -14.52
N PRO A 62 -0.45 1.02 -15.29
CA PRO A 62 -1.52 0.21 -15.86
C PRO A 62 -2.32 -0.39 -14.70
N PHE A 63 -3.63 -0.23 -14.77
CA PHE A 63 -4.60 -0.81 -13.84
C PHE A 63 -5.09 -2.15 -14.38
#